data_AF-A0A2V8SY73-F1
#
_entry.id   AF-A0A2V8SY73-F1
#
_cell.length_a   1.000
_cell.length_b   1.000
_cell.length_c   1.000
_cell.angle_alpha   90.00
_cell.angle_beta   90.00
_cell.angle_gamma   90.00
#
_symmetry.space_group_name_H-M   'P 1'
#
loop_
_entity.id
_entity.type
_entity.pdbx_description
1 polymer ?
#
loop_
_entity_poly.entity_id
_entity_poly.type
_entity_poly.pdbx_seq_one_letter_code
_entity_poly.pdbx_strand_id
1 'polypeptide(L)'
;MWIPKYKRDALKGVDSPIPTQVVSNEEILPRPQSKKQQQVEHLIGKWGAENAKRLGMNRRDFMRTSMGFATAVLAMNAVHGAYWDVDAAEAFEPAATAEKWPKGEYFILDVQTHFTNAYDLGVERRAGSGGGFRQYEFLKNMGFNLKGDAEAYSFHNFVKEIFFDSETSMIVISGVPTKEKQRDESGKVLEGADRSRTALPSWLMAKRKKDLNDLAGCQRSLSQGNCAPNHYWDKVKNQPDWPALSEQMEREVKLYGIDSWKWYCHTDPGSSGGGFQLDDDTSAKFYEKSRQLGLKLFSVHKGFSYQSRTLGHLANPKDVEKAALQNPDLTFVIYHSALKHGPNEENYVANNEFNATTGDFLWHNVLMDVKKRNTKMNNVYCEIGSSFGLLA
;
A
#
# COMPACT_ATOMS: atom_id res chain seq x y z
N MET A 1 28.05 11.88 0.63
CA MET A 1 27.44 12.37 -0.62
C MET A 1 26.56 11.26 -1.17
N TRP A 2 25.30 11.55 -1.51
CA TRP A 2 24.38 10.58 -2.12
C TRP A 2 24.95 10.09 -3.46
N ILE A 3 24.84 8.79 -3.71
CA ILE A 3 25.26 8.16 -4.96
C ILE A 3 24.15 7.22 -5.43
N PRO A 4 23.75 7.26 -6.70
CA PRO A 4 22.79 6.30 -7.24
C PRO A 4 23.24 4.87 -7.01
N LYS A 5 22.31 3.97 -6.65
CA LYS A 5 22.62 2.57 -6.31
C LYS A 5 23.42 1.87 -7.41
N TYR A 6 22.99 1.99 -8.67
CA TYR A 6 23.69 1.36 -9.80
C TYR A 6 25.16 1.81 -9.88
N LYS A 7 25.45 3.08 -9.59
CA LYS A 7 26.81 3.64 -9.64
C LYS A 7 27.62 3.14 -8.45
N ARG A 8 27.03 3.08 -7.26
CA ARG A 8 27.66 2.49 -6.07
C ARG A 8 28.01 1.03 -6.30
N ASP A 9 27.08 0.26 -6.86
CA ASP A 9 27.27 -1.17 -7.11
C ASP A 9 28.32 -1.42 -8.17
N ALA A 10 28.31 -0.65 -9.26
CA ALA A 10 29.36 -0.68 -10.28
C ALA A 10 30.74 -0.36 -9.69
N LEU A 11 30.86 0.68 -8.85
CA LEU A 11 32.12 1.07 -8.21
C LEU A 11 32.63 0.00 -7.22
N LYS A 12 31.73 -0.68 -6.52
CA LYS A 12 32.09 -1.74 -5.56
C LYS A 12 32.18 -3.14 -6.19
N GLY A 13 31.81 -3.28 -7.46
CA GLY A 13 31.69 -4.58 -8.12
C GLY A 13 30.64 -5.49 -7.48
N VAL A 14 29.59 -4.91 -6.89
CA VAL A 14 28.47 -5.62 -6.28
C VAL A 14 27.45 -5.94 -7.37
N ASP A 15 27.07 -7.21 -7.47
CA ASP A 15 26.05 -7.68 -8.40
C ASP A 15 25.11 -8.54 -7.57
N SER A 16 23.95 -7.98 -7.20
CA SER A 16 22.99 -8.62 -6.31
C SER A 16 21.58 -8.45 -6.88
N PRO A 17 20.81 -9.54 -7.02
CA PRO A 17 19.44 -9.49 -7.49
C PRO A 17 18.49 -8.87 -6.45
N ILE A 18 18.91 -8.79 -5.18
CA ILE A 18 18.16 -8.16 -4.10
C ILE A 18 18.96 -6.96 -3.56
N PRO A 19 18.32 -5.80 -3.33
CA PRO A 19 18.98 -4.68 -2.66
C PRO A 19 19.51 -5.08 -1.28
N THR A 20 20.78 -4.79 -1.02
CA THR A 20 21.44 -4.98 0.29
C THR A 20 21.49 -3.67 1.08
N GLN A 21 20.72 -2.67 0.66
CA GLN A 21 20.59 -1.33 1.24
C GLN A 21 19.25 -0.79 0.79
N VAL A 22 18.60 0.01 1.64
CA VAL A 22 17.41 0.78 1.25
C VAL A 22 17.72 1.57 -0.02
N VAL A 23 16.92 1.33 -1.06
CA VAL A 23 16.99 2.07 -2.31
C VAL A 23 16.09 3.29 -2.17
N SER A 24 16.63 4.46 -2.50
CA SER A 24 15.87 5.70 -2.45
C SER A 24 15.03 5.85 -3.72
N ASN A 25 13.76 6.22 -3.53
CA ASN A 25 12.87 6.79 -4.54
C ASN A 25 12.97 8.33 -4.58
N GLU A 26 14.06 8.89 -4.08
CA GLU A 26 14.35 10.33 -3.98
C GLU A 26 13.47 11.15 -3.08
N GLU A 27 12.48 10.54 -2.44
CA GLU A 27 11.80 11.14 -1.31
C GLU A 27 12.65 11.05 -0.04
N ILE A 28 13.71 10.22 -0.05
CA ILE A 28 14.52 9.89 1.12
C ILE A 28 16.01 9.86 0.81
N LEU A 29 16.85 10.28 1.76
CA LEU A 29 18.27 9.93 1.70
C LEU A 29 18.44 8.47 2.16
N PRO A 30 18.95 7.56 1.30
CA PRO A 30 19.08 6.15 1.65
C PRO A 30 20.11 6.01 2.77
N ARG A 31 19.71 5.32 3.84
CA ARG A 31 20.55 5.14 5.03
C ARG A 31 21.76 4.27 4.70
N PRO A 32 22.92 4.49 5.35
CA PRO A 32 24.07 3.60 5.19
C PRO A 32 23.72 2.15 5.52
N GLN A 33 24.37 1.20 4.85
CA GLN A 33 24.21 -0.23 5.17
C GLN A 33 24.59 -0.52 6.62
N SER A 34 23.73 -1.25 7.32
CA SER A 34 24.05 -1.84 8.62
C SER A 34 25.17 -2.88 8.51
N LYS A 35 25.78 -3.25 9.65
CA LYS A 35 26.79 -4.32 9.70
C LYS A 35 26.27 -5.64 9.13
N LYS A 36 25.02 -6.00 9.44
CA LYS A 36 24.37 -7.22 8.91
C LYS A 36 24.14 -7.12 7.40
N GLN A 37 23.67 -5.97 6.90
CA GLN A 37 23.50 -5.76 5.45
C GLN A 37 24.82 -5.85 4.67
N GLN A 38 25.91 -5.32 5.24
CA GLN A 38 27.26 -5.48 4.67
C GLN A 38 27.69 -6.95 4.65
N GLN A 39 27.38 -7.72 5.69
CA GLN A 39 27.66 -9.15 5.76
C GLN A 39 26.86 -9.94 4.72
N VAL A 40 25.57 -9.64 4.55
CA VAL A 40 24.74 -10.24 3.49
C VAL A 40 25.36 -9.96 2.13
N GLU A 41 25.68 -8.70 1.81
CA GLU A 41 26.30 -8.34 0.53
C GLU A 41 27.62 -9.09 0.28
N HIS A 42 28.45 -9.24 1.31
CA HIS A 42 29.69 -10.01 1.22
C HIS A 42 29.43 -11.48 0.88
N LEU A 43 28.47 -12.11 1.56
CA LEU A 43 28.10 -13.51 1.31
C LEU A 43 27.51 -13.69 -0.09
N ILE A 44 26.66 -12.77 -0.57
CA ILE A 44 26.14 -12.77 -1.94
C ILE A 44 27.28 -12.77 -2.95
N GLY A 45 28.24 -11.86 -2.79
CA GLY A 45 29.38 -11.75 -3.69
C GLY A 45 30.27 -13.01 -3.67
N LYS A 46 30.51 -13.57 -2.48
CA LYS A 46 31.33 -14.77 -2.29
C LYS A 46 30.66 -16.00 -2.89
N TRP A 47 29.46 -16.33 -2.42
CA TRP A 47 28.73 -17.53 -2.86
C TRP A 47 28.32 -17.43 -4.32
N GLY A 48 27.95 -16.24 -4.81
CA GLY A 48 27.68 -16.02 -6.23
C GLY A 48 28.90 -16.30 -7.11
N ALA A 49 30.11 -15.93 -6.67
CA ALA A 49 31.34 -16.25 -7.41
C ALA A 49 31.69 -17.75 -7.35
N GLU A 50 31.53 -18.39 -6.19
CA GLU A 50 31.76 -19.83 -6.00
C GLU A 50 30.80 -20.67 -6.85
N ASN A 51 29.51 -20.35 -6.81
CA ASN A 51 28.46 -21.05 -7.55
C ASN A 51 28.58 -20.81 -9.06
N ALA A 52 28.82 -19.58 -9.50
CA ALA A 52 29.06 -19.29 -10.91
C ALA A 52 30.26 -20.07 -11.46
N LYS A 53 31.37 -20.13 -10.70
CA LYS A 53 32.55 -20.92 -11.07
C LYS A 53 32.23 -22.42 -11.16
N ARG A 54 31.47 -22.95 -10.20
CA ARG A 54 31.03 -24.36 -10.19
C ARG A 54 30.23 -24.73 -11.44
N LEU A 55 29.41 -23.80 -11.94
CA LEU A 55 28.56 -24.00 -13.11
C LEU A 55 29.22 -23.56 -14.44
N GLY A 56 30.46 -23.06 -14.41
CA GLY A 56 31.12 -22.51 -15.60
C GLY A 56 30.46 -21.25 -16.17
N MET A 57 29.73 -20.50 -15.35
CA MET A 57 29.02 -19.28 -15.76
C MET A 57 29.83 -18.02 -15.44
N ASN A 58 29.60 -16.95 -16.21
CA ASN A 58 30.02 -15.63 -15.77
C ASN A 58 29.25 -15.24 -14.49
N ARG A 59 29.93 -14.66 -13.51
CA ARG A 59 29.32 -14.26 -12.22
C ARG A 59 28.10 -13.35 -12.42
N ARG A 60 28.16 -12.36 -13.32
CA ARG A 60 27.05 -11.43 -13.54
C ARG A 60 25.84 -12.13 -14.14
N ASP A 61 26.08 -13.04 -15.06
CA ASP A 61 25.01 -13.81 -15.72
C ASP A 61 24.37 -14.78 -14.74
N PHE A 62 25.17 -15.44 -13.88
CA PHE A 62 24.66 -16.24 -12.76
C PHE A 62 23.75 -15.42 -11.84
N MET A 63 24.16 -14.22 -11.43
CA MET A 63 23.36 -13.38 -10.53
C MET A 63 22.03 -12.91 -11.14
N ARG A 64 21.85 -12.98 -12.47
CA ARG A 64 20.59 -12.67 -13.17
C ARG A 64 19.65 -13.88 -13.32
N THR A 65 20.02 -15.04 -12.78
CA THR A 65 19.18 -16.24 -12.80
C THR A 65 18.43 -16.42 -11.48
N SER A 66 17.48 -17.35 -11.46
CA SER A 66 16.85 -17.84 -10.23
C SER A 66 17.87 -18.35 -9.21
N MET A 67 18.98 -18.96 -9.66
CA MET A 67 20.05 -19.44 -8.78
C MET A 67 20.81 -18.29 -8.10
N GLY A 68 20.98 -17.18 -8.81
CA GLY A 68 21.53 -15.94 -8.26
C GLY A 68 20.63 -15.37 -7.16
N PHE A 69 19.32 -15.40 -7.38
CA PHE A 69 18.33 -14.99 -6.39
C PHE A 69 18.33 -15.91 -5.17
N ALA A 70 18.29 -17.24 -5.36
CA ALA A 70 18.37 -18.23 -4.28
C ALA A 70 19.66 -18.06 -3.45
N THR A 71 20.80 -17.79 -4.10
CA THR A 71 22.07 -17.47 -3.42
C THR A 71 21.93 -16.23 -2.52
N ALA A 72 21.20 -15.21 -2.95
CA ALA A 72 20.96 -14.01 -2.16
C ALA A 72 20.05 -14.26 -0.96
N VAL A 73 18.99 -15.04 -1.14
CA VAL A 73 18.08 -15.43 -0.07
C VAL A 73 18.78 -16.32 0.97
N LEU A 74 19.62 -17.27 0.54
CA LEU A 74 20.47 -18.06 1.44
C LEU A 74 21.40 -17.17 2.26
N ALA A 75 21.99 -16.14 1.65
CA ALA A 75 22.86 -15.19 2.35
C ALA A 75 22.08 -14.39 3.41
N MET A 76 20.84 -14.02 3.13
CA MET A 76 19.96 -13.40 4.12
C MET A 76 19.68 -14.36 5.28
N ASN A 77 19.34 -15.62 4.99
CA ASN A 77 19.09 -16.62 6.01
C ASN A 77 20.30 -16.82 6.95
N ALA A 78 21.51 -16.84 6.39
CA ALA A 78 22.73 -17.01 7.16
C ALA A 78 23.05 -15.85 8.12
N VAL A 79 22.59 -14.64 7.83
CA VAL A 79 22.88 -13.44 8.64
C VAL A 79 21.73 -13.06 9.56
N HIS A 80 20.50 -13.22 9.09
CA HIS A 80 19.31 -12.77 9.78
C HIS A 80 18.61 -13.90 10.54
N GLY A 81 18.76 -15.15 10.09
CA GLY A 81 18.01 -16.32 10.56
C GLY A 81 17.14 -16.90 9.44
N ALA A 82 16.67 -18.14 9.60
CA ALA A 82 15.89 -18.86 8.59
C ALA A 82 14.46 -18.29 8.43
N TYR A 83 14.35 -17.15 7.73
CA TYR A 83 13.09 -16.47 7.45
C TYR A 83 12.52 -16.82 6.07
N TRP A 84 13.37 -17.30 5.17
CA TRP A 84 12.99 -17.66 3.82
C TRP A 84 13.11 -19.18 3.62
N ASP A 85 12.12 -19.77 2.98
CA ASP A 85 12.22 -21.15 2.50
C ASP A 85 13.07 -21.16 1.23
N VAL A 86 14.30 -21.64 1.35
CA VAL A 86 15.23 -21.81 0.23
C VAL A 86 16.18 -22.96 0.55
N ASP A 87 16.31 -23.90 -0.38
CA ASP A 87 17.26 -25.00 -0.29
C ASP A 87 18.58 -24.62 -0.93
N ALA A 88 19.67 -25.18 -0.39
CA ALA A 88 21.01 -24.97 -0.96
C ALA A 88 21.06 -25.37 -2.44
N ALA A 89 20.32 -26.41 -2.84
CA ALA A 89 20.22 -26.90 -4.22
C ALA A 89 19.77 -25.83 -5.21
N GLU A 90 18.89 -24.92 -4.80
CA GLU A 90 18.37 -23.84 -5.65
C GLU A 90 19.46 -22.87 -6.11
N ALA A 91 20.59 -22.80 -5.39
CA ALA A 91 21.73 -21.98 -5.79
C ALA A 91 22.59 -22.59 -6.92
N PHE A 92 22.33 -23.84 -7.31
CA PHE A 92 23.10 -24.52 -8.37
C PHE A 92 22.28 -25.39 -9.33
N GLU A 93 21.03 -25.70 -9.02
CA GLU A 93 20.13 -26.50 -9.85
C GLU A 93 18.89 -25.69 -10.23
N PRO A 94 18.78 -25.23 -11.48
CA PRO A 94 17.59 -24.47 -11.93
C PRO A 94 16.28 -25.23 -11.72
N ALA A 95 16.33 -26.57 -11.80
CA ALA A 95 15.18 -27.44 -11.58
C ALA A 95 14.66 -27.38 -10.13
N ALA A 96 15.53 -27.22 -9.13
CA ALA A 96 15.13 -27.12 -7.73
C ALA A 96 14.27 -25.87 -7.48
N THR A 97 14.65 -24.72 -8.06
CA THR A 97 13.80 -23.53 -8.00
C THR A 97 12.53 -23.69 -8.84
N ALA A 98 12.61 -24.33 -10.02
CA ALA A 98 11.45 -24.54 -10.88
C ALA A 98 10.42 -25.54 -10.31
N GLU A 99 10.86 -26.45 -9.43
CA GLU A 99 10.00 -27.39 -8.71
C GLU A 99 9.26 -26.69 -7.56
N LYS A 100 9.94 -25.81 -6.82
CA LYS A 100 9.29 -24.93 -5.84
C LYS A 100 8.49 -23.80 -6.48
N TRP A 101 8.77 -23.46 -7.73
CA TRP A 101 8.05 -22.43 -8.44
C TRP A 101 6.56 -22.81 -8.49
N PRO A 102 5.69 -22.07 -7.82
CA PRO A 102 4.28 -22.40 -7.75
C PRO A 102 3.71 -22.18 -9.15
N LYS A 103 3.36 -23.28 -9.82
CA LYS A 103 2.78 -23.26 -11.15
C LYS A 103 1.32 -22.82 -11.06
N GLY A 104 1.09 -21.52 -10.85
CA GLY A 104 -0.24 -20.92 -10.77
C GLY A 104 -0.97 -21.12 -9.43
N GLU A 105 -0.25 -21.39 -8.34
CA GLU A 105 -0.87 -21.68 -7.04
C GLU A 105 -1.16 -20.45 -6.16
N TYR A 106 -0.62 -19.28 -6.49
CA TYR A 106 -0.82 -18.08 -5.68
C TYR A 106 -1.90 -17.17 -6.24
N PHE A 107 -2.84 -16.84 -5.37
CA PHE A 107 -3.81 -15.78 -5.58
C PHE A 107 -3.24 -14.46 -5.04
N ILE A 108 -2.83 -13.57 -5.93
CA ILE A 108 -2.31 -12.24 -5.57
C ILE A 108 -3.44 -11.22 -5.66
N LEU A 109 -3.86 -10.69 -4.51
CA LEU A 109 -4.79 -9.57 -4.42
C LEU A 109 -4.04 -8.30 -4.02
N ASP A 110 -3.87 -7.38 -4.96
CA ASP A 110 -3.38 -6.04 -4.63
C ASP A 110 -4.54 -5.18 -4.14
N VAL A 111 -4.56 -4.89 -2.84
CA VAL A 111 -5.67 -4.17 -2.18
C VAL A 111 -5.52 -2.63 -2.20
N GLN A 112 -4.48 -2.10 -2.86
CA GLN A 112 -4.13 -0.67 -2.87
C GLN A 112 -3.67 -0.17 -4.25
N THR A 113 -4.40 -0.53 -5.30
CA THR A 113 -4.09 -0.04 -6.64
C THR A 113 -4.62 1.37 -6.88
N HIS A 114 -3.82 2.18 -7.56
CA HIS A 114 -4.11 3.56 -7.89
C HIS A 114 -3.71 3.85 -9.35
N PHE A 115 -4.47 4.71 -10.03
CA PHE A 115 -4.10 5.30 -11.31
C PHE A 115 -4.53 6.76 -11.32
N THR A 116 -3.89 7.59 -12.13
CA THR A 116 -4.16 9.04 -12.13
C THR A 116 -5.26 9.43 -13.10
N ASN A 117 -5.70 8.54 -14.01
CA ASN A 117 -6.73 8.81 -15.02
C ASN A 117 -6.47 10.12 -15.79
N ALA A 118 -5.23 10.31 -16.23
CA ALA A 118 -4.75 11.56 -16.86
C ALA A 118 -4.88 12.84 -15.99
N TYR A 119 -5.15 12.71 -14.69
CA TYR A 119 -5.05 13.82 -13.74
C TYR A 119 -3.58 14.17 -13.52
N ASP A 120 -3.21 15.41 -13.81
CA ASP A 120 -1.90 15.95 -13.51
C ASP A 120 -1.76 16.11 -11.98
N LEU A 121 -1.03 15.18 -11.34
CA LEU A 121 -0.72 15.24 -9.90
C LEU A 121 0.27 16.37 -9.52
N GLY A 122 0.48 17.35 -10.40
CA GLY A 122 1.51 18.36 -10.24
C GLY A 122 2.84 17.90 -10.83
N VAL A 123 2.78 17.14 -11.91
CA VAL A 123 3.91 16.69 -12.73
C VAL A 123 4.78 17.86 -13.19
N GLU A 124 4.23 19.08 -13.25
CA GLU A 124 5.03 20.30 -13.41
C GLU A 124 5.05 21.27 -12.23
N ARG A 125 4.00 21.42 -11.40
CA ARG A 125 4.01 22.48 -10.35
C ARG A 125 3.15 22.15 -9.12
N ARG A 126 3.80 21.78 -8.02
CA ARG A 126 3.38 22.22 -6.68
C ARG A 126 4.43 23.19 -6.15
N ALA A 127 4.10 24.47 -6.15
CA ALA A 127 4.91 25.49 -5.48
C ALA A 127 5.00 25.11 -4.00
N GLY A 128 6.21 24.77 -3.54
CA GLY A 128 6.51 24.40 -2.15
C GLY A 128 6.91 22.94 -1.90
N SER A 129 6.68 22.02 -2.85
CA SER A 129 7.27 20.67 -2.84
C SER A 129 8.27 20.57 -3.99
N GLY A 130 9.55 20.31 -3.68
CA GLY A 130 10.66 20.39 -4.64
C GLY A 130 10.54 19.48 -5.87
N GLY A 131 9.86 19.96 -6.92
CA GLY A 131 9.74 19.34 -8.23
C GLY A 131 8.47 18.51 -8.43
N GLY A 132 7.94 18.49 -9.66
CA GLY A 132 6.86 17.58 -10.03
C GLY A 132 7.35 16.14 -10.18
N PHE A 133 6.45 15.15 -10.05
CA PHE A 133 6.79 13.72 -9.98
C PHE A 133 7.81 13.26 -11.04
N ARG A 134 7.71 13.70 -12.30
CA ARG A 134 8.68 13.33 -13.37
C ARG A 134 10.10 13.88 -13.18
N GLN A 135 10.30 14.84 -12.29
CA GLN A 135 11.63 15.41 -12.01
C GLN A 135 12.47 14.50 -11.13
N TYR A 136 11.85 13.55 -10.42
CA TYR A 136 12.60 12.56 -9.66
C TYR A 136 13.45 11.69 -10.59
N GLU A 137 14.73 11.70 -10.34
CA GLU A 137 15.80 11.01 -11.04
C GLU A 137 15.64 9.48 -10.96
N PHE A 138 14.89 8.92 -10.00
CA PHE A 138 14.57 7.49 -9.96
C PHE A 138 13.65 7.09 -11.11
N LEU A 139 12.64 7.93 -11.44
CA LEU A 139 11.75 7.68 -12.59
C LEU A 139 12.52 7.76 -13.90
N LYS A 140 13.49 8.66 -14.00
CA LYS A 140 14.39 8.76 -15.17
C LYS A 140 15.28 7.53 -15.33
N ASN A 141 15.55 6.81 -14.24
CA ASN A 141 16.45 5.66 -14.19
C ASN A 141 15.74 4.30 -14.11
N MET A 142 14.41 4.25 -14.27
CA MET A 142 13.63 2.99 -14.27
C MET A 142 13.82 2.13 -15.54
N GLY A 143 14.73 2.51 -16.44
CA GLY A 143 15.05 1.73 -17.65
C GLY A 143 14.00 1.85 -18.76
N PHE A 144 13.01 2.71 -18.60
CA PHE A 144 12.04 3.09 -19.63
C PHE A 144 11.80 4.61 -19.63
N ASN A 145 11.47 5.15 -20.80
CA ASN A 145 11.15 6.57 -20.93
C ASN A 145 9.65 6.78 -20.70
N LEU A 146 9.26 7.14 -19.47
CA LEU A 146 7.87 7.47 -19.15
C LEU A 146 7.49 8.74 -19.89
N LYS A 147 6.74 8.60 -20.98
CA LYS A 147 6.36 9.74 -21.82
C LYS A 147 5.49 10.73 -21.05
N GLY A 148 5.60 11.99 -21.45
CA GLY A 148 4.84 13.09 -20.85
C GLY A 148 3.34 13.09 -21.17
N ASP A 149 2.88 12.14 -21.98
CA ASP A 149 1.55 12.13 -22.60
C ASP A 149 0.48 11.47 -21.72
N ALA A 150 -0.78 11.68 -22.10
CA ALA A 150 -1.92 11.12 -21.38
C ALA A 150 -1.97 9.59 -21.44
N GLU A 151 -1.35 8.96 -22.44
CA GLU A 151 -1.37 7.50 -22.61
C GLU A 151 -0.52 6.79 -21.55
N ALA A 152 0.65 7.35 -21.23
CA ALA A 152 1.53 6.85 -20.17
C ALA A 152 0.86 6.82 -18.77
N TYR A 153 -0.15 7.66 -18.56
CA TYR A 153 -0.90 7.79 -17.30
C TYR A 153 -2.37 7.36 -17.46
N SER A 154 -2.67 6.65 -18.55
CA SER A 154 -4.01 6.22 -18.89
C SER A 154 -4.43 5.03 -18.05
N PHE A 155 -5.73 4.80 -18.05
CA PHE A 155 -6.31 3.57 -17.54
C PHE A 155 -5.81 2.34 -18.32
N HIS A 156 -5.53 2.45 -19.63
CA HIS A 156 -5.03 1.31 -20.42
C HIS A 156 -3.64 0.88 -19.95
N ASN A 157 -2.74 1.83 -19.72
CA ASN A 157 -1.42 1.51 -19.20
C ASN A 157 -1.53 0.86 -17.82
N PHE A 158 -2.40 1.38 -16.95
CA PHE A 158 -2.71 0.75 -15.67
C PHE A 158 -3.14 -0.72 -15.82
N VAL A 159 -4.04 -1.05 -16.76
CA VAL A 159 -4.47 -2.44 -17.01
C VAL A 159 -3.31 -3.32 -17.47
N LYS A 160 -2.47 -2.82 -18.39
CA LYS A 160 -1.27 -3.53 -18.87
C LYS A 160 -0.32 -3.86 -17.72
N GLU A 161 0.11 -2.85 -16.97
CA GLU A 161 1.10 -3.02 -15.91
C GLU A 161 0.60 -3.96 -14.80
N ILE A 162 -0.69 -3.88 -14.45
CA ILE A 162 -1.28 -4.73 -13.40
C ILE A 162 -1.52 -6.16 -13.87
N PHE A 163 -2.16 -6.37 -15.02
CA PHE A 163 -2.66 -7.71 -15.38
C PHE A 163 -1.84 -8.45 -16.42
N PHE A 164 -0.95 -7.76 -17.14
CA PHE A 164 -0.11 -8.37 -18.18
C PHE A 164 1.36 -8.41 -17.80
N ASP A 165 1.85 -7.40 -17.08
CA ASP A 165 3.26 -7.30 -16.68
C ASP A 165 3.49 -7.60 -15.19
N SER A 166 2.48 -8.14 -14.50
CA SER A 166 2.60 -8.63 -13.13
C SER A 166 1.81 -9.93 -12.92
N GLU A 167 2.09 -10.65 -11.83
CA GLU A 167 1.34 -11.86 -11.45
C GLU A 167 0.02 -11.57 -10.70
N THR A 168 -0.43 -10.31 -10.69
CA THR A 168 -1.63 -9.89 -9.96
C THR A 168 -2.88 -10.60 -10.44
N SER A 169 -3.52 -11.35 -9.53
CA SER A 169 -4.74 -12.10 -9.80
C SER A 169 -5.99 -11.22 -9.71
N MET A 170 -6.04 -10.34 -8.72
CA MET A 170 -7.15 -9.42 -8.52
C MET A 170 -6.66 -8.10 -7.93
N ILE A 171 -7.46 -7.06 -8.09
CA ILE A 171 -7.16 -5.76 -7.50
C ILE A 171 -8.33 -5.19 -6.71
N VAL A 172 -8.01 -4.30 -5.78
CA VAL A 172 -8.92 -3.31 -5.23
C VAL A 172 -8.45 -1.93 -5.70
N ILE A 173 -9.31 -1.22 -6.43
CA ILE A 173 -9.08 0.18 -6.77
C ILE A 173 -9.40 1.01 -5.53
N SER A 174 -8.39 1.71 -5.00
CA SER A 174 -8.46 2.48 -3.76
C SER A 174 -8.20 3.96 -4.03
N GLY A 175 -8.86 4.83 -3.28
CA GLY A 175 -8.69 6.28 -3.34
C GLY A 175 -8.47 6.88 -1.95
N VAL A 176 -8.04 8.14 -1.92
CA VAL A 176 -8.05 8.91 -0.67
C VAL A 176 -9.48 9.37 -0.39
N PRO A 177 -10.01 9.21 0.84
CA PRO A 177 -11.33 9.70 1.22
C PRO A 177 -11.54 11.17 0.89
N THR A 178 -12.59 11.46 0.11
CA THR A 178 -12.99 12.83 -0.25
C THR A 178 -14.50 12.98 -0.24
N LYS A 179 -14.96 14.20 0.06
CA LYS A 179 -16.36 14.60 -0.08
C LYS A 179 -16.76 14.69 -1.55
N GLU A 180 -17.97 14.24 -1.88
CA GLU A 180 -18.60 14.50 -3.19
C GLU A 180 -19.67 15.60 -3.09
N LYS A 181 -19.81 16.42 -4.14
CA LYS A 181 -20.94 17.34 -4.26
C LYS A 181 -22.17 16.58 -4.78
N GLN A 182 -23.28 16.70 -4.06
CA GLN A 182 -24.53 16.08 -4.47
C GLN A 182 -25.28 16.93 -5.50
N ARG A 183 -25.33 18.24 -5.27
CA ARG A 183 -26.04 19.21 -6.10
C ARG A 183 -25.16 20.42 -6.38
N ASP A 184 -25.43 21.11 -7.48
CA ASP A 184 -24.93 22.46 -7.71
C ASP A 184 -25.79 23.53 -7.00
N GLU A 185 -25.44 24.79 -7.19
CA GLU A 185 -26.11 25.95 -6.60
C GLU A 185 -27.58 26.09 -7.06
N SER A 186 -27.94 25.52 -8.22
CA SER A 186 -29.32 25.50 -8.74
C SER A 186 -30.16 24.35 -8.18
N GLY A 187 -29.56 23.46 -7.39
CA GLY A 187 -30.20 22.26 -6.84
C GLY A 187 -30.20 21.05 -7.79
N LYS A 188 -29.59 21.18 -8.98
CA LYS A 188 -29.44 20.09 -9.95
C LYS A 188 -28.54 19.01 -9.37
N VAL A 189 -28.96 17.74 -9.48
CA VAL A 189 -28.13 16.59 -9.09
C VAL A 189 -26.93 16.50 -10.03
N LEU A 190 -25.73 16.47 -9.46
CA LEU A 190 -24.47 16.37 -10.20
C LEU A 190 -24.17 14.91 -10.56
N GLU A 191 -23.35 14.63 -11.56
CA GLU A 191 -22.93 13.27 -11.91
C GLU A 191 -21.46 13.22 -12.33
N GLY A 192 -20.83 12.05 -12.17
CA GLY A 192 -19.44 11.82 -12.57
C GLY A 192 -18.49 12.93 -12.09
N ALA A 193 -17.72 13.47 -13.03
CA ALA A 193 -16.71 14.49 -12.78
C ALA A 193 -17.27 15.82 -12.21
N ASP A 194 -18.57 16.08 -12.35
CA ASP A 194 -19.17 17.27 -11.76
C ASP A 194 -19.37 17.11 -10.24
N ARG A 195 -19.43 15.87 -9.73
CA ARG A 195 -19.50 15.58 -8.28
C ARG A 195 -18.16 15.81 -7.58
N SER A 196 -17.07 15.37 -8.21
CA SER A 196 -15.71 15.47 -7.70
C SER A 196 -14.70 15.27 -8.84
N ARG A 197 -13.63 16.07 -8.81
CA ARG A 197 -12.51 16.03 -9.77
C ARG A 197 -11.20 15.61 -9.11
N THR A 198 -11.26 14.81 -8.06
CA THR A 198 -10.06 14.22 -7.45
C THR A 198 -9.50 13.12 -8.36
N ALA A 199 -8.29 12.62 -8.08
CA ALA A 199 -7.67 11.60 -8.94
C ALA A 199 -8.49 10.29 -9.00
N LEU A 200 -9.03 9.85 -7.86
CA LEU A 200 -9.80 8.60 -7.73
C LEU A 200 -11.04 8.79 -6.85
N PRO A 201 -12.08 9.49 -7.33
CA PRO A 201 -13.37 9.56 -6.64
C PRO A 201 -14.13 8.23 -6.76
N SER A 202 -15.05 7.97 -5.83
CA SER A 202 -15.80 6.70 -5.71
C SER A 202 -16.48 6.30 -7.03
N TRP A 203 -17.12 7.26 -7.72
CA TRP A 203 -17.79 7.00 -9.01
C TRP A 203 -16.83 6.49 -10.10
N LEU A 204 -15.61 7.02 -10.15
CA LEU A 204 -14.62 6.66 -11.17
C LEU A 204 -14.05 5.27 -10.87
N MET A 205 -13.71 5.01 -9.61
CA MET A 205 -13.20 3.70 -9.18
C MET A 205 -14.22 2.60 -9.45
N ALA A 206 -15.48 2.81 -9.08
CA ALA A 206 -16.55 1.86 -9.34
C ALA A 206 -16.82 1.64 -10.84
N LYS A 207 -16.78 2.73 -11.64
CA LYS A 207 -16.87 2.60 -13.11
C LYS A 207 -15.73 1.75 -13.66
N ARG A 208 -14.48 2.02 -13.26
CA ARG A 208 -13.30 1.29 -13.76
C ARG A 208 -13.25 -0.16 -13.29
N LYS A 209 -13.72 -0.44 -12.07
CA LYS A 209 -13.99 -1.81 -11.63
C LYS A 209 -14.90 -2.53 -12.62
N LYS A 210 -16.02 -1.90 -12.97
CA LYS A 210 -16.98 -2.49 -13.92
C LYS A 210 -16.33 -2.71 -15.29
N ASP A 211 -15.67 -1.69 -15.83
CA ASP A 211 -14.95 -1.78 -17.12
C ASP A 211 -13.98 -2.98 -17.12
N LEU A 212 -13.23 -3.22 -16.03
CA LEU A 212 -12.31 -4.36 -15.89
C LEU A 212 -13.02 -5.71 -15.81
N ASN A 213 -14.07 -5.81 -15.00
CA ASN A 213 -14.78 -7.07 -14.83
C ASN A 213 -15.54 -7.46 -16.11
N ASP A 214 -16.10 -6.49 -16.82
CA ASP A 214 -16.73 -6.70 -18.13
C ASP A 214 -15.67 -7.17 -19.15
N LEU A 215 -14.51 -6.51 -19.21
CA LEU A 215 -13.42 -6.88 -20.11
C LEU A 215 -12.90 -8.30 -19.83
N ALA A 216 -12.78 -8.68 -18.56
CA ALA A 216 -12.31 -9.99 -18.14
C ALA A 216 -13.37 -11.09 -18.29
N GLY A 217 -14.66 -10.74 -18.38
CA GLY A 217 -15.78 -11.69 -18.31
C GLY A 217 -15.91 -12.37 -16.94
N CYS A 218 -15.19 -11.90 -15.92
CA CYS A 218 -15.20 -12.42 -14.56
C CYS A 218 -14.75 -11.34 -13.56
N GLN A 219 -14.87 -11.61 -12.27
CA GLN A 219 -14.47 -10.65 -11.24
C GLN A 219 -12.94 -10.63 -11.08
N ARG A 220 -12.31 -9.57 -11.60
CA ARG A 220 -10.87 -9.29 -11.48
C ARG A 220 -10.58 -8.02 -10.68
N SER A 221 -11.59 -7.19 -10.45
CA SER A 221 -11.47 -5.91 -9.75
C SER A 221 -12.58 -5.73 -8.72
N LEU A 222 -12.20 -5.10 -7.63
CA LEU A 222 -13.04 -4.51 -6.59
C LEU A 222 -12.76 -3.00 -6.53
N SER A 223 -13.61 -2.24 -5.85
CA SER A 223 -13.46 -0.78 -5.65
C SER A 223 -13.94 -0.37 -4.28
N GLN A 224 -13.23 0.58 -3.66
CA GLN A 224 -13.62 1.13 -2.36
C GLN A 224 -14.45 2.39 -2.52
N GLY A 225 -15.26 2.66 -1.50
CA GLY A 225 -15.97 3.92 -1.32
C GLY A 225 -15.19 4.89 -0.45
N ASN A 226 -15.06 6.13 -0.91
CA ASN A 226 -14.29 7.15 -0.22
C ASN A 226 -15.07 7.80 0.94
N CYS A 227 -16.35 7.49 1.17
CA CYS A 227 -17.12 8.16 2.22
C CYS A 227 -16.67 7.77 3.65
N ALA A 228 -16.52 8.75 4.54
CA ALA A 228 -16.17 8.56 5.95
C ALA A 228 -16.99 9.46 6.89
N PRO A 229 -17.06 9.15 8.20
CA PRO A 229 -18.00 9.78 9.13
C PRO A 229 -17.88 11.31 9.27
N ASN A 230 -16.70 11.89 9.01
CA ASN A 230 -16.44 13.33 9.13
C ASN A 230 -16.48 14.10 7.79
N HIS A 231 -17.03 13.52 6.72
CA HIS A 231 -17.03 14.17 5.39
C HIS A 231 -18.02 15.33 5.24
N TYR A 232 -19.08 15.34 6.04
CA TYR A 232 -20.10 16.38 6.04
C TYR A 232 -20.30 16.88 7.46
N TRP A 233 -20.08 18.18 7.66
CA TRP A 233 -20.13 18.81 8.97
C TRP A 233 -21.01 20.06 8.92
N ASP A 234 -21.99 20.13 9.82
CA ASP A 234 -22.78 21.32 10.07
C ASP A 234 -21.98 22.24 11.00
N LYS A 235 -21.39 23.30 10.44
CA LYS A 235 -20.57 24.25 11.20
C LYS A 235 -21.36 25.06 12.23
N VAL A 236 -22.67 25.21 12.06
CA VAL A 236 -23.51 25.98 12.99
C VAL A 236 -23.84 25.13 14.20
N LYS A 237 -24.19 23.86 13.98
CA LYS A 237 -24.49 22.91 15.08
C LYS A 237 -23.25 22.24 15.65
N ASN A 238 -22.11 22.38 14.98
CA ASN A 238 -20.85 21.72 15.30
C ASN A 238 -20.99 20.20 15.47
N GLN A 239 -21.59 19.56 14.49
CA GLN A 239 -21.83 18.11 14.47
C GLN A 239 -21.82 17.57 13.03
N PRO A 240 -21.74 16.25 12.81
CA PRO A 240 -21.88 15.67 11.48
C PRO A 240 -23.24 16.02 10.86
N ASP A 241 -23.21 16.40 9.58
CA ASP A 241 -24.42 16.56 8.77
C ASP A 241 -24.86 15.18 8.26
N TRP A 242 -25.55 14.44 9.14
CA TRP A 242 -26.02 13.08 8.92
C TRP A 242 -26.90 12.92 7.68
N PRO A 243 -27.84 13.84 7.35
CA PRO A 243 -28.58 13.78 6.10
C PRO A 243 -27.67 13.77 4.86
N ALA A 244 -26.75 14.73 4.75
CA ALA A 244 -25.86 14.82 3.59
C ALA A 244 -24.88 13.64 3.51
N LEU A 245 -24.36 13.20 4.66
CA LEU A 245 -23.50 12.04 4.76
C LEU A 245 -24.24 10.77 4.32
N SER A 246 -25.46 10.56 4.81
CA SER A 246 -26.31 9.41 4.44
C SER A 246 -26.59 9.40 2.94
N GLU A 247 -26.83 10.56 2.32
CA GLU A 247 -27.05 10.66 0.87
C GLU A 247 -25.79 10.25 0.06
N GLN A 248 -24.57 10.59 0.52
CA GLN A 248 -23.35 10.02 -0.07
C GLN A 248 -23.24 8.52 0.16
N MET A 249 -23.49 8.03 1.38
CA MET A 249 -23.41 6.59 1.67
C MET A 249 -24.36 5.77 0.77
N GLU A 250 -25.61 6.20 0.64
CA GLU A 250 -26.59 5.53 -0.21
C GLU A 250 -26.17 5.52 -1.68
N ARG A 251 -25.61 6.61 -2.17
CA ARG A 251 -25.12 6.70 -3.54
C ARG A 251 -23.94 5.76 -3.78
N GLU A 252 -22.97 5.72 -2.87
CA GLU A 252 -21.81 4.84 -3.04
C GLU A 252 -22.21 3.36 -3.08
N VAL A 253 -23.15 2.95 -2.23
CA VAL A 253 -23.61 1.55 -2.22
C VAL A 253 -24.57 1.24 -3.36
N LYS A 254 -25.63 2.05 -3.54
CA LYS A 254 -26.74 1.70 -4.46
C LYS A 254 -26.46 2.08 -5.91
N LEU A 255 -25.80 3.22 -6.15
CA LEU A 255 -25.54 3.72 -7.50
C LEU A 255 -24.18 3.24 -8.02
N TYR A 256 -23.13 3.36 -7.20
CA TYR A 256 -21.78 2.99 -7.65
C TYR A 256 -21.51 1.50 -7.42
N GLY A 257 -22.10 0.89 -6.38
CA GLY A 257 -21.88 -0.52 -6.07
C GLY A 257 -20.47 -0.78 -5.56
N ILE A 258 -19.97 0.03 -4.62
CA ILE A 258 -18.66 -0.19 -3.98
C ILE A 258 -18.62 -1.53 -3.21
N ASP A 259 -17.41 -2.04 -2.96
CA ASP A 259 -17.20 -3.36 -2.33
C ASP A 259 -16.67 -3.27 -0.88
N SER A 260 -16.12 -2.12 -0.49
CA SER A 260 -15.77 -1.79 0.90
C SER A 260 -15.73 -0.28 1.12
N TRP A 261 -15.81 0.17 2.36
CA TRP A 261 -15.48 1.56 2.72
C TRP A 261 -13.98 1.73 2.88
N LYS A 262 -13.43 2.87 2.44
CA LYS A 262 -12.05 3.27 2.69
C LYS A 262 -12.02 4.43 3.67
N TRP A 263 -11.38 4.23 4.82
CA TRP A 263 -11.39 5.22 5.90
C TRP A 263 -9.99 5.70 6.29
N TYR A 264 -9.89 7.00 6.49
CA TYR A 264 -8.72 7.67 7.04
C TYR A 264 -9.17 8.46 8.28
N CYS A 265 -9.05 7.82 9.44
CA CYS A 265 -9.37 8.40 10.75
C CYS A 265 -8.62 9.72 11.03
N HIS A 266 -7.48 9.92 10.36
CA HIS A 266 -6.55 11.04 10.53
C HIS A 266 -6.65 12.09 9.40
N THR A 267 -7.72 12.06 8.60
CA THR A 267 -8.02 13.09 7.58
C THR A 267 -9.35 13.77 7.89
N ASP A 268 -9.49 15.07 7.57
CA ASP A 268 -10.72 15.85 7.86
C ASP A 268 -11.27 16.61 6.63
N PRO A 269 -11.79 15.91 5.59
CA PRO A 269 -12.32 16.57 4.40
C PRO A 269 -13.55 17.46 4.67
N GLY A 270 -14.31 17.17 5.74
CA GLY A 270 -15.47 17.97 6.13
C GLY A 270 -15.11 19.23 6.92
N SER A 271 -13.84 19.42 7.29
CA SER A 271 -13.39 20.52 8.16
C SER A 271 -14.17 20.55 9.49
N SER A 272 -14.37 19.37 10.09
CA SER A 272 -14.98 19.23 11.40
C SER A 272 -14.11 19.79 12.53
N GLY A 273 -12.82 20.03 12.27
CA GLY A 273 -11.82 20.41 13.27
C GLY A 273 -11.14 19.21 13.92
N GLY A 274 -11.51 17.98 13.53
CA GLY A 274 -10.96 16.74 14.04
C GLY A 274 -11.02 15.59 13.03
N GLY A 275 -10.43 14.46 13.40
CA GLY A 275 -10.70 13.19 12.75
C GLY A 275 -11.80 12.43 13.49
N PHE A 276 -11.75 11.11 13.40
CA PHE A 276 -12.66 10.21 14.13
C PHE A 276 -11.91 8.95 14.56
N GLN A 277 -12.44 8.21 15.53
CA GLN A 277 -11.97 6.89 15.93
C GLN A 277 -12.98 5.83 15.53
N LEU A 278 -12.52 4.59 15.34
CA LEU A 278 -13.37 3.47 14.96
C LEU A 278 -14.42 3.10 16.01
N ASP A 279 -14.19 3.49 17.27
CA ASP A 279 -15.02 3.14 18.43
C ASP A 279 -15.77 4.34 19.02
N ASP A 280 -15.87 5.44 18.27
CA ASP A 280 -16.65 6.63 18.63
C ASP A 280 -18.10 6.59 18.11
N ASP A 281 -18.94 7.49 18.64
CA ASP A 281 -20.37 7.56 18.32
C ASP A 281 -20.64 7.91 16.85
N THR A 282 -19.71 8.61 16.19
CA THR A 282 -19.84 8.98 14.78
C THR A 282 -19.61 7.74 13.91
N SER A 283 -18.57 6.95 14.21
CA SER A 283 -18.35 5.66 13.58
C SER A 283 -19.51 4.69 13.82
N ALA A 284 -20.04 4.63 15.05
CA ALA A 284 -21.20 3.80 15.38
C ALA A 284 -22.42 4.11 14.51
N LYS A 285 -22.78 5.39 14.35
CA LYS A 285 -23.88 5.80 13.46
C LYS A 285 -23.64 5.48 12.00
N PHE A 286 -22.39 5.63 11.53
CA PHE A 286 -22.04 5.21 10.17
C PHE A 286 -22.19 3.69 10.01
N TYR A 287 -21.74 2.89 10.98
CA TYR A 287 -21.89 1.44 10.96
C TYR A 287 -23.36 1.01 10.86
N GLU A 288 -24.25 1.63 11.63
CA GLU A 288 -25.70 1.38 11.55
C GLU A 288 -26.25 1.63 10.14
N LYS A 289 -25.92 2.77 9.54
CA LYS A 289 -26.35 3.08 8.17
C LYS A 289 -25.75 2.11 7.16
N SER A 290 -24.48 1.74 7.33
CA SER A 290 -23.80 0.77 6.47
C SER A 290 -24.46 -0.61 6.53
N ARG A 291 -24.85 -1.07 7.73
CA ARG A 291 -25.61 -2.32 7.92
C ARG A 291 -26.95 -2.28 7.20
N GLN A 292 -27.69 -1.17 7.28
CA GLN A 292 -28.95 -1.00 6.56
C GLN A 292 -28.77 -1.07 5.04
N LEU A 293 -27.60 -0.65 4.53
CA LEU A 293 -27.24 -0.72 3.12
C LEU A 293 -26.65 -2.08 2.71
N GLY A 294 -26.42 -2.99 3.67
CA GLY A 294 -25.87 -4.31 3.41
C GLY A 294 -24.35 -4.36 3.22
N LEU A 295 -23.63 -3.25 3.37
CA LEU A 295 -22.18 -3.21 3.25
C LEU A 295 -21.53 -3.29 4.64
N LYS A 296 -20.65 -4.27 4.86
CA LYS A 296 -20.09 -4.57 6.19
C LYS A 296 -18.56 -4.64 6.24
N LEU A 297 -17.90 -4.25 5.14
CA LEU A 297 -16.46 -4.32 5.00
C LEU A 297 -15.84 -2.91 5.05
N PHE A 298 -14.90 -2.72 5.96
CA PHE A 298 -14.23 -1.44 6.21
C PHE A 298 -12.71 -1.62 6.09
N SER A 299 -12.14 -0.97 5.10
CA SER A 299 -10.69 -0.88 4.87
C SER A 299 -10.17 0.41 5.49
N VAL A 300 -9.42 0.30 6.59
CA VAL A 300 -9.07 1.44 7.43
C VAL A 300 -7.57 1.67 7.41
N HIS A 301 -7.17 2.89 7.09
CA HIS A 301 -5.79 3.32 7.18
C HIS A 301 -5.39 3.57 8.65
N LYS A 302 -4.77 2.56 9.26
CA LYS A 302 -4.12 2.65 10.57
C LYS A 302 -2.62 2.41 10.38
N GLY A 303 -1.84 3.48 10.40
CA GLY A 303 -0.42 3.49 10.05
C GLY A 303 -0.03 4.82 9.40
N PHE A 304 1.26 5.01 9.10
CA PHE A 304 1.84 6.23 8.51
C PHE A 304 1.30 7.53 9.11
N SER A 305 1.43 7.65 10.43
CA SER A 305 0.91 8.78 11.21
C SER A 305 1.29 10.15 10.64
N TYR A 306 2.45 10.28 10.02
CA TYR A 306 2.97 11.54 9.49
C TYR A 306 2.28 12.04 8.21
N GLN A 307 1.44 11.21 7.57
CA GLN A 307 0.53 11.67 6.52
C GLN A 307 -0.41 12.78 7.02
N SER A 308 -0.61 12.90 8.35
CA SER A 308 -1.33 14.00 8.96
C SER A 308 -0.58 14.57 10.17
N ARG A 309 -0.07 15.81 10.02
CA ARG A 309 0.71 16.48 11.08
C ARG A 309 -0.07 16.72 12.37
N THR A 310 -1.37 16.99 12.26
CA THR A 310 -2.22 17.33 13.42
C THR A 310 -3.06 16.15 13.90
N LEU A 311 -3.50 15.27 13.00
CA LEU A 311 -4.42 14.17 13.31
C LEU A 311 -3.76 12.79 13.24
N GLY A 312 -2.45 12.71 12.99
CA GLY A 312 -1.71 11.45 12.82
C GLY A 312 -1.84 10.46 13.98
N HIS A 313 -2.12 10.95 15.18
CA HIS A 313 -2.40 10.12 16.36
C HIS A 313 -3.66 9.23 16.21
N LEU A 314 -4.59 9.58 15.33
CA LEU A 314 -5.81 8.80 15.02
C LEU A 314 -5.56 7.63 14.07
N ALA A 315 -4.37 7.57 13.47
CA ALA A 315 -3.91 6.41 12.71
C ALA A 315 -3.43 5.26 13.62
N ASN A 316 -3.32 5.49 14.93
CA ASN A 316 -3.02 4.43 15.89
C ASN A 316 -4.16 3.39 15.95
N PRO A 317 -3.89 2.08 15.98
CA PRO A 317 -4.91 1.03 15.93
C PRO A 317 -5.59 0.72 17.28
N LYS A 318 -5.32 1.47 18.36
CA LYS A 318 -5.87 1.20 19.71
C LYS A 318 -7.39 1.11 19.78
N ASP A 319 -8.10 1.79 18.88
CA ASP A 319 -9.56 1.85 18.79
C ASP A 319 -10.16 0.65 18.05
N VAL A 320 -9.33 -0.20 17.42
CA VAL A 320 -9.79 -1.38 16.68
C VAL A 320 -10.43 -2.41 17.61
N GLU A 321 -9.89 -2.62 18.81
CA GLU A 321 -10.37 -3.66 19.74
C GLU A 321 -11.85 -3.47 20.08
N LYS A 322 -12.19 -2.30 20.62
CA LYS A 322 -13.57 -2.01 21.01
C LYS A 322 -14.50 -1.98 19.80
N ALA A 323 -14.08 -1.36 18.69
CA ALA A 323 -14.86 -1.32 17.46
C ALA A 323 -15.20 -2.73 16.95
N ALA A 324 -14.21 -3.63 16.90
CA ALA A 324 -14.38 -5.00 16.41
C ALA A 324 -15.23 -5.86 17.34
N LEU A 325 -15.03 -5.76 18.67
CA LEU A 325 -15.78 -6.52 19.67
C LEU A 325 -17.25 -6.09 19.74
N GLN A 326 -17.53 -4.80 19.62
CA GLN A 326 -18.91 -4.28 19.62
C GLN A 326 -19.65 -4.52 18.30
N ASN A 327 -18.91 -4.80 17.23
CA ASN A 327 -19.47 -4.98 15.88
C ASN A 327 -18.97 -6.29 15.25
N PRO A 328 -19.28 -7.46 15.84
CA PRO A 328 -18.75 -8.75 15.37
C PRO A 328 -19.23 -9.13 13.96
N ASP A 329 -20.30 -8.51 13.46
CA ASP A 329 -20.79 -8.71 12.10
C ASP A 329 -20.10 -7.84 11.04
N LEU A 330 -19.29 -6.86 11.45
CA LEU A 330 -18.51 -6.00 10.56
C LEU A 330 -17.09 -6.53 10.45
N THR A 331 -16.49 -6.41 9.27
CA THR A 331 -15.10 -6.79 9.01
C THR A 331 -14.23 -5.56 8.80
N PHE A 332 -13.08 -5.53 9.49
CA PHE A 332 -12.10 -4.46 9.41
C PHE A 332 -10.81 -4.99 8.78
N VAL A 333 -10.39 -4.38 7.67
CA VAL A 333 -9.09 -4.61 7.03
C VAL A 333 -8.19 -3.42 7.37
N ILE A 334 -7.17 -3.66 8.19
CA ILE A 334 -6.28 -2.65 8.71
C ILE A 334 -5.07 -2.51 7.77
N TYR A 335 -5.00 -1.36 7.11
CA TYR A 335 -4.00 -1.08 6.08
C TYR A 335 -2.65 -0.73 6.70
N HIS A 336 -1.56 -1.07 6.00
CA HIS A 336 -0.17 -0.84 6.41
C HIS A 336 0.26 -1.61 7.68
N SER A 337 -0.50 -2.63 8.08
CA SER A 337 -0.22 -3.45 9.27
C SER A 337 0.09 -2.63 10.53
N ALA A 338 -0.51 -1.43 10.69
CA ALA A 338 -0.21 -0.53 11.79
C ALA A 338 1.28 -0.11 11.90
N LEU A 339 1.98 0.03 10.77
CA LEU A 339 3.31 0.63 10.76
C LEU A 339 3.19 2.13 11.07
N LYS A 340 3.74 2.59 12.21
CA LYS A 340 3.52 3.95 12.72
C LYS A 340 4.11 5.02 11.81
N HIS A 341 5.32 4.79 11.30
CA HIS A 341 6.04 5.71 10.44
C HIS A 341 6.57 5.00 9.21
N GLY A 342 6.73 5.71 8.10
CA GLY A 342 7.39 5.19 6.89
C GLY A 342 8.91 5.35 6.95
N PRO A 343 9.68 4.64 6.10
CA PRO A 343 11.14 4.75 6.04
C PRO A 343 11.62 6.12 5.56
N ASN A 344 10.72 6.95 5.06
CA ASN A 344 10.94 8.35 4.70
C ASN A 344 10.96 9.32 5.88
N GLU A 345 10.76 8.83 7.10
CA GLU A 345 10.71 9.66 8.29
C GLU A 345 12.01 9.59 9.11
N GLU A 346 12.41 10.73 9.67
CA GLU A 346 13.57 10.82 10.55
C GLU A 346 13.43 9.82 11.69
N ASN A 347 14.52 9.11 12.00
CA ASN A 347 14.56 8.11 13.07
C ASN A 347 13.49 7.00 12.94
N TYR A 348 12.98 6.70 11.74
CA TYR A 348 11.99 5.62 11.47
C TYR A 348 12.16 4.34 12.31
N VAL A 349 13.37 3.79 12.42
CA VAL A 349 13.63 2.57 13.22
C VAL A 349 13.43 2.81 14.72
N ALA A 350 13.93 3.93 15.25
CA ALA A 350 13.74 4.28 16.65
C ALA A 350 12.27 4.63 16.91
N ASN A 351 11.62 5.36 15.99
CA ASN A 351 10.24 5.81 16.17
C ASN A 351 9.20 4.69 16.04
N ASN A 352 9.53 3.60 15.32
CA ASN A 352 8.72 2.40 15.27
C ASN A 352 9.11 1.37 16.34
N GLU A 353 10.13 1.61 17.16
CA GLU A 353 10.52 0.77 18.31
C GLU A 353 10.44 -0.74 18.05
N PHE A 354 11.15 -1.22 17.02
CA PHE A 354 11.13 -2.63 16.66
C PHE A 354 11.61 -3.52 17.82
N ASN A 355 10.78 -4.49 18.22
CA ASN A 355 11.09 -5.47 19.23
C ASN A 355 11.63 -6.75 18.58
N ALA A 356 12.94 -6.98 18.70
CA ALA A 356 13.59 -8.16 18.11
C ALA A 356 13.14 -9.50 18.71
N THR A 357 12.56 -9.50 19.91
CA THR A 357 12.06 -10.72 20.57
C THR A 357 10.71 -11.15 20.01
N THR A 358 9.82 -10.19 19.73
CA THR A 358 8.46 -10.49 19.24
C THR A 358 8.34 -10.36 17.72
N GLY A 359 9.24 -9.63 17.07
CA GLY A 359 9.14 -9.29 15.65
C GLY A 359 8.19 -8.13 15.36
N ASP A 360 7.64 -7.48 16.40
CA ASP A 360 6.64 -6.43 16.25
C ASP A 360 7.24 -5.01 16.28
N PHE A 361 6.61 -4.08 15.55
CA PHE A 361 6.82 -2.64 15.71
C PHE A 361 5.83 -2.05 16.72
N LEU A 362 6.11 -0.87 17.26
CA LEU A 362 5.34 -0.20 18.32
C LEU A 362 3.82 -0.28 18.14
N TRP A 363 3.30 0.14 16.99
CA TRP A 363 1.86 0.14 16.71
C TRP A 363 1.35 -1.20 16.16
N HIS A 364 2.21 -1.95 15.47
CA HIS A 364 1.88 -3.33 15.09
C HIS A 364 1.63 -4.20 16.32
N ASN A 365 2.45 -4.04 17.37
CA ASN A 365 2.31 -4.75 18.65
C ASN A 365 0.96 -4.43 19.31
N VAL A 366 0.46 -3.19 19.22
CA VAL A 366 -0.89 -2.84 19.71
C VAL A 366 -1.94 -3.72 19.03
N LEU A 367 -1.90 -3.82 17.69
CA LEU A 367 -2.85 -4.63 16.93
C LEU A 367 -2.69 -6.13 17.19
N MET A 368 -1.46 -6.62 17.33
CA MET A 368 -1.19 -8.03 17.66
C MET A 368 -1.63 -8.39 19.08
N ASP A 369 -1.42 -7.52 20.06
CA ASP A 369 -1.87 -7.73 21.44
C ASP A 369 -3.40 -7.80 21.54
N VAL A 370 -4.11 -7.01 20.75
CA VAL A 370 -5.57 -7.12 20.60
C VAL A 370 -5.96 -8.51 20.10
N LYS A 371 -5.29 -9.04 19.07
CA LYS A 371 -5.55 -10.40 18.55
C LYS A 371 -5.19 -11.49 19.55
N LYS A 372 -4.06 -11.36 20.27
CA LYS A 372 -3.59 -12.32 21.28
C LYS A 372 -4.56 -12.42 22.46
N ARG A 373 -5.08 -11.28 22.96
CA ARG A 373 -6.06 -11.29 24.06
C ARG A 373 -7.47 -11.69 23.61
N ASN A 374 -7.84 -11.41 22.37
CA ASN A 374 -9.14 -11.74 21.80
C ASN A 374 -9.03 -12.87 20.77
N THR A 375 -8.65 -14.07 21.20
CA THR A 375 -8.36 -15.21 20.31
C THR A 375 -9.53 -15.66 19.43
N LYS A 376 -10.77 -15.30 19.79
CA LYS A 376 -11.98 -15.58 19.00
C LYS A 376 -12.33 -14.46 18.01
N MET A 377 -11.61 -13.34 18.02
CA MET A 377 -11.86 -12.21 17.13
C MET A 377 -11.40 -12.55 15.70
N ASN A 378 -12.36 -12.82 14.83
CA ASN A 378 -12.15 -13.26 13.45
C ASN A 378 -12.58 -12.20 12.41
N ASN A 379 -12.84 -10.96 12.82
CA ASN A 379 -13.33 -9.88 11.97
C ASN A 379 -12.34 -8.71 11.80
N VAL A 380 -11.06 -8.94 12.13
CA VAL A 380 -9.97 -7.97 11.93
C VAL A 380 -8.82 -8.66 11.21
N TYR A 381 -8.41 -8.07 10.08
CA TYR A 381 -7.37 -8.55 9.18
C TYR A 381 -6.34 -7.45 8.93
N CYS A 382 -5.08 -7.82 8.70
CA CYS A 382 -3.99 -6.87 8.42
C CYS A 382 -3.56 -7.00 6.95
N GLU A 383 -3.41 -5.87 6.27
CA GLU A 383 -2.76 -5.81 4.95
C GLU A 383 -1.25 -5.75 5.11
N ILE A 384 -0.52 -6.60 4.39
CA ILE A 384 0.92 -6.83 4.56
C ILE A 384 1.81 -6.30 3.42
N GLY A 385 1.23 -5.87 2.30
CA GLY A 385 1.95 -5.43 1.11
C GLY A 385 2.91 -4.27 1.39
N SER A 386 2.50 -3.31 2.22
CA SER A 386 3.36 -2.19 2.63
C SER A 386 4.59 -2.62 3.44
N SER A 387 4.58 -3.80 4.05
CA SER A 387 5.67 -4.28 4.89
C SER A 387 6.85 -4.83 4.07
N PHE A 388 6.59 -5.45 2.91
CA PHE A 388 7.64 -6.13 2.13
C PHE A 388 8.75 -5.17 1.66
N GLY A 389 8.38 -4.00 1.12
CA GLY A 389 9.36 -3.05 0.61
C GLY A 389 10.02 -2.17 1.69
N LEU A 390 9.31 -1.90 2.79
CA LEU A 390 9.75 -0.94 3.80
C LEU A 390 10.56 -1.55 4.94
N LEU A 391 10.42 -2.86 5.16
CA LEU A 391 11.09 -3.60 6.24
C LEU A 391 12.31 -4.40 5.80
N ALA A 392 12.54 -4.51 4.48
CA ALA A 392 13.66 -5.24 3.88
C ALA A 392 15.03 -4.55 4.06
#